data_AF-A0A565CPC1-F1
#
_entry.id   AF-A0A565CPC1-F1
#
_cell.length_a   1.000
_cell.length_b   1.000
_cell.length_c   1.000
_cell.angle_alpha   90.00
_cell.angle_beta   90.00
_cell.angle_gamma   90.00
#
_symmetry.space_group_name_H-M   'P 1'
#
loop_
_entity.id
_entity.type
_entity.pdbx_description
1 polymer ?
#
loop_
_entity_poly.entity_id
_entity_poly.type
_entity_poly.pdbx_seq_one_letter_code
_entity_poly.pdbx_strand_id
1 'polypeptide(L)' 'MDYEKFIQAHRETNADITMAALPMDEQRPTASGLMKIDQEGRIVEFAEKPKGST' A
#
# COMPACT_ATOMS: atom_id res chain seq x y z
N MET A 1 12.65 -7.52 3.59
CA MET A 1 11.62 -7.03 4.54
C MET A 1 11.77 -7.82 5.82
N ASP A 2 11.69 -7.16 6.97
CA ASP A 2 11.67 -7.83 8.27
C ASP A 2 10.22 -8.15 8.64
N TYR A 3 9.83 -9.42 8.53
CA TYR A 3 8.45 -9.85 8.75
C TYR A 3 8.02 -9.73 10.21
N GLU A 4 8.95 -9.73 11.16
CA GLU A 4 8.63 -9.57 12.57
C GLU A 4 8.02 -8.19 12.83
N LYS A 5 8.66 -7.14 12.32
CA LYS A 5 8.15 -5.76 12.40
C LYS A 5 6.81 -5.58 11.69
N PHE A 6 6.60 -6.30 10.58
CA PHE A 6 5.34 -6.27 9.84
C PHE A 6 4.18 -6.88 10.64
N ILE A 7 4.42 -8.05 11.23
CA ILE A 7 3.43 -8.74 12.08
C ILE A 7 3.14 -7.93 13.35
N GLN A 8 4.17 -7.31 13.94
CA GLN A 8 4.01 -6.43 15.09
C GLN A 8 3.09 -5.24 14.74
N ALA A 9 3.36 -4.52 13.65
CA ALA A 9 2.54 -3.40 13.21
C ALA A 9 1.07 -3.81 12.95
N HIS A 10 0.84 -4.96 12.31
CA HIS A 10 -0.51 -5.50 12.10
C HIS A 10 -1.28 -5.69 13.41
N ARG A 11 -0.63 -6.28 14.43
CA ARG A 11 -1.23 -6.52 15.76
C ARG A 11 -1.45 -5.22 16.53
N GLU A 12 -0.49 -4.30 16.51
CA GLU A 12 -0.58 -3.02 17.23
C GLU A 12 -1.68 -2.12 16.69
N THR A 13 -1.88 -2.14 15.37
CA THR A 13 -2.92 -1.36 14.69
C THR A 13 -4.28 -2.06 14.69
N ASN A 14 -4.33 -3.33 15.12
CA ASN A 14 -5.50 -4.20 15.03
C ASN A 14 -6.15 -4.16 13.63
N ALA A 15 -5.31 -4.18 12.60
CA ALA A 15 -5.76 -4.12 11.21
C ALA A 15 -6.33 -5.48 10.79
N ASP A 16 -7.40 -5.49 9.97
CA ASP A 16 -7.90 -6.74 9.39
C ASP A 16 -6.90 -7.32 8.36
N ILE A 17 -6.24 -6.44 7.62
CA ILE A 17 -5.26 -6.76 6.58
C ILE A 17 -4.14 -5.71 6.62
N THR A 18 -2.88 -6.15 6.50
CA THR A 18 -1.73 -5.27 6.32
C THR A 18 -1.08 -5.57 4.98
N MET A 19 -0.75 -4.53 4.21
CA MET A 19 -0.10 -4.66 2.90
C MET A 19 1.29 -4.00 2.93
N ALA A 20 2.28 -4.70 2.38
CA ALA A 20 3.59 -4.13 2.14
C ALA A 20 3.57 -3.31 0.85
N ALA A 21 3.98 -2.05 0.94
CA ALA A 21 4.10 -1.16 -0.22
C ALA A 21 5.55 -0.68 -0.35
N LEU A 22 5.97 -0.45 -1.59
CA LEU A 22 7.23 0.24 -1.89
C LEU A 22 6.89 1.63 -2.41
N PRO A 23 7.59 2.68 -1.96
CA PRO A 23 7.41 4.02 -2.52
C PRO A 23 7.80 3.99 -4.00
N MET A 24 6.96 4.60 -4.84
CA MET A 24 7.16 4.65 -6.28
C MET A 24 6.81 6.04 -6.78
N ASP A 25 7.63 6.58 -7.67
CA ASP A 25 7.37 7.87 -8.30
C ASP A 25 6.16 7.78 -9.24
N GLU A 26 5.45 8.91 -9.41
CA GLU A 26 4.24 9.02 -10.25
C GLU A 26 4.48 8.65 -11.73
N GLN A 27 5.74 8.50 -12.16
CA GLN A 27 6.12 8.46 -13.57
C GLN A 27 5.84 7.15 -14.32
N ARG A 28 5.35 6.07 -13.69
CA ARG A 28 4.62 4.94 -14.34
C ARG A 28 4.48 3.73 -13.40
N PRO A 29 3.33 3.55 -12.74
CA PRO A 29 2.95 2.31 -12.07
C PRO A 29 2.14 1.45 -13.04
N THR A 30 2.70 1.10 -14.20
CA THR A 30 1.99 0.27 -15.20
C THR A 30 2.05 -1.23 -14.90
N ALA A 31 2.89 -1.64 -13.95
CA ALA A 31 3.11 -3.06 -13.63
C ALA A 31 2.56 -3.49 -12.24
N SER A 32 2.24 -2.53 -11.36
CA SER A 32 1.92 -2.79 -9.94
C SER A 32 0.60 -2.13 -9.54
N GLY A 33 -0.06 -2.68 -8.52
CA GLY A 33 -1.21 -2.04 -7.87
C GLY A 33 -0.77 -0.75 -7.17
N LEU A 34 -1.48 0.34 -7.47
CA LEU A 34 -1.35 1.59 -6.73
C LEU A 34 -2.28 1.56 -5.52
N MET A 35 -1.77 2.06 -4.40
CA MET A 35 -2.57 2.30 -3.21
C MET A 35 -2.30 3.71 -2.69
N LYS A 36 -3.38 4.38 -2.29
CA LYS A 36 -3.31 5.67 -1.61
C LYS A 36 -3.53 5.44 -0.13
N ILE A 37 -2.66 6.04 0.68
CA ILE A 37 -2.76 6.02 2.13
C ILE A 37 -3.13 7.39 2.68
N ASP A 38 -3.86 7.43 3.78
CA ASP A 38 -4.08 8.65 4.56
C ASP A 38 -2.90 8.95 5.51
N GLN A 39 -3.02 10.01 6.32
CA GLN A 39 -1.99 10.42 7.29
C GLN A 39 -1.81 9.41 8.44
N GLU A 40 -2.78 8.52 8.67
CA GLU A 40 -2.73 7.48 9.69
C GLU A 40 -2.17 6.16 9.12
N GLY A 41 -1.81 6.13 7.83
CA GLY A 41 -1.25 4.96 7.15
C GLY A 41 -2.32 3.94 6.72
N ARG A 42 -3.60 4.32 6.68
CA ARG A 42 -4.68 3.44 6.21
C ARG A 42 -4.86 3.56 4.70
N ILE A 43 -5.12 2.44 4.05
CA ILE A 43 -5.42 2.40 2.62
C ILE A 43 -6.82 2.96 2.38
N VAL A 44 -6.91 4.07 1.65
CA VAL A 44 -8.17 4.72 1.30
C VAL A 44 -8.62 4.42 -0.13
N GLU A 45 -7.68 4.16 -1.04
CA GLU A 45 -7.96 3.82 -2.44
C GLU A 45 -6.96 2.77 -2.93
N PHE A 46 -7.42 1.84 -3.78
CA PHE A 46 -6.60 0.81 -4.40
C PHE A 46 -6.98 0.64 -5.87
N ALA A 47 -5.98 0.65 -6.76
CA ALA A 47 -6.15 0.44 -8.19
C ALA A 47 -5.09 -0.53 -8.71
N GLU A 48 -5.52 -1.73 -9.12
CA GLU A 48 -4.63 -2.75 -9.69
C GLU A 48 -4.31 -2.42 -11.15
N LYS A 49 -3.03 -2.11 -11.44
CA LYS A 49 -2.51 -1.79 -12.79
C LYS A 49 -3.33 -0.69 -13.50
N PRO A 50 -3.32 0.54 -12.99
CA PRO A 50 -4.03 1.64 -13.61
C PRO A 50 -3.50 1.86 -15.04
N LYS A 51 -4.37 1.68 -16.03
CA LYS A 51 -4.09 2.11 -17.40
C LYS A 51 -4.21 3.63 -17.37
N GLY A 52 -3.13 4.35 -17.67
CA GLY A 52 -3.20 5.81 -17.82
C GLY A 52 -4.29 6.17 -18.81
N SER A 53 -5.08 7.22 -18.49
CA SER A 53 -6.38 7.68 -19.03
C SER A 53 -7.61 7.00 -18.41
N THR A 54 -8.45 7.73 -17.67
CA THR A 54 -9.10 9.01 -18.03
C THR A 54 -9.17 9.98 -16.86
#